data_AF-A0A368GBX6-F1
#
_entry.id   AF-A0A368GBX6-F1
#
_cell.length_a   1.000
_cell.length_b   1.000
_cell.length_c   1.000
_cell.angle_alpha   90.00
_cell.angle_beta   90.00
_cell.angle_gamma   90.00
#
_symmetry.space_group_name_H-M   'P 1'
#
loop_
_entity.id
_entity.type
_entity.pdbx_description
1 polymer ?
#
loop_
_entity_poly.entity_id
_entity_poly.type
_entity_poly.pdbx_seq_one_letter_code
_entity_poly.pdbx_strand_id
1 'polypeptide(L)'
;MTVCTFNALTLAPEASIEHLMMQARKIRYGVIGVTGTRRHRPLNATFDTEKELFVGTCGSWGVGGVGVLVNTNLVLNVDSFKQLTTRIERLRLRRCGSLSAFLEDAVVDNIDKDYDRLLQHLRDSAKKAEGSTATKRLLSYETLELIRQRGAARAVGNHQLTSELAKRCR
;
A
#
# COMPACT_ATOMS: atom_id res chain seq x y z
N MET A 1 15.79 13.53 -2.73
CA MET A 1 14.69 13.75 -3.72
C MET A 1 13.41 14.08 -2.98
N THR A 2 12.73 15.19 -3.30
CA THR A 2 11.51 15.61 -2.60
C THR A 2 10.26 15.19 -3.37
N VAL A 3 9.34 14.50 -2.70
CA VAL A 3 8.05 14.07 -3.27
C VAL A 3 6.92 14.78 -2.54
N CYS A 4 6.01 15.38 -3.29
CA CYS A 4 4.84 16.08 -2.76
C CYS A 4 3.55 15.46 -3.32
N THR A 5 2.43 15.70 -2.65
CA THR A 5 1.10 15.30 -3.13
C THR A 5 0.20 16.51 -3.22
N PHE A 6 -0.56 16.62 -4.32
CA PHE A 6 -1.53 17.68 -4.55
C PHE A 6 -2.89 17.11 -4.93
N ASN A 7 -3.91 17.41 -4.13
CA ASN A 7 -5.29 17.08 -4.49
C ASN A 7 -5.89 18.24 -5.27
N ALA A 8 -6.04 18.05 -6.58
CA ALA A 8 -6.53 19.10 -7.47
C ALA A 8 -8.04 19.32 -7.39
N LEU A 9 -8.80 18.36 -6.83
CA LEU A 9 -10.27 18.25 -6.91
C LEU A 9 -10.82 18.12 -8.36
N THR A 10 -10.34 18.94 -9.30
CA THR A 10 -10.49 18.84 -10.74
C THR A 10 -9.33 19.57 -11.44
N LEU A 11 -8.79 18.98 -12.52
CA LEU A 11 -7.91 19.65 -13.49
C LEU A 11 -8.61 19.77 -14.86
N ALA A 12 -9.93 19.60 -14.91
CA ALA A 12 -10.69 19.77 -16.15
C ALA A 12 -10.58 21.20 -16.73
N PRO A 13 -10.62 22.28 -15.93
CA PRO A 13 -10.39 23.64 -16.40
C PRO A 13 -8.90 23.96 -16.53
N GLU A 14 -8.50 24.75 -17.53
CA GLU A 14 -7.12 25.25 -17.66
C GLU A 14 -6.66 26.02 -16.41
N ALA A 15 -7.53 26.84 -15.83
CA ALA A 15 -7.24 27.64 -14.63
C ALA A 15 -6.81 26.80 -13.41
N SER A 16 -7.36 25.59 -13.26
CA SER A 16 -6.97 24.68 -12.16
C SER A 16 -5.54 24.17 -12.33
N ILE A 17 -5.09 24.01 -13.58
CA ILE A 17 -3.74 23.59 -13.92
C ILE A 17 -2.77 24.74 -13.68
N GLU A 18 -3.11 25.95 -14.10
CA GLU A 18 -2.32 27.16 -13.81
C GLU A 18 -2.14 27.38 -12.32
N HIS A 19 -3.18 27.17 -11.51
CA HIS A 19 -3.10 27.26 -10.07
C HIS A 19 -2.12 26.24 -9.49
N LEU A 20 -2.19 24.96 -9.92
CA LEU A 20 -1.21 23.94 -9.56
C LEU A 20 0.22 24.39 -9.91
N MET A 21 0.44 24.93 -11.10
CA MET A 21 1.77 25.40 -11.52
C MET A 21 2.28 26.55 -10.66
N MET A 22 1.42 27.51 -10.34
CA MET A 22 1.79 28.64 -9.48
C MET A 22 2.15 28.18 -8.07
N GLN A 23 1.45 27.19 -7.52
CA GLN A 23 1.78 26.62 -6.21
C GLN A 23 3.06 25.78 -6.27
N ALA A 24 3.22 24.97 -7.33
CA ALA A 24 4.41 24.18 -7.53
C ALA A 24 5.67 25.06 -7.63
N ARG A 25 5.57 26.25 -8.25
CA ARG A 25 6.68 27.24 -8.33
C ARG A 25 7.15 27.75 -6.97
N LYS A 26 6.30 27.74 -5.94
CA LYS A 26 6.64 28.26 -4.60
C LYS A 26 7.43 27.28 -3.75
N ILE A 27 7.47 26.01 -4.15
CA ILE A 27 8.10 24.94 -3.37
C ILE A 27 9.22 24.29 -4.16
N ARG A 28 10.25 23.81 -3.46
CA ARG A 28 11.26 22.94 -4.08
C ARG A 28 10.75 21.52 -4.07
N TYR A 29 10.52 20.95 -5.25
CA TYR A 29 10.05 19.58 -5.41
C TYR A 29 10.82 18.86 -6.52
N GLY A 30 10.91 17.54 -6.40
CA GLY A 30 11.33 16.67 -7.50
C GLY A 30 10.13 16.14 -8.28
N VAL A 31 9.17 15.56 -7.56
CA VAL A 31 7.95 14.96 -8.13
C VAL A 31 6.74 15.40 -7.30
N ILE A 32 5.64 15.77 -7.96
CA ILE A 32 4.35 15.99 -7.31
C ILE A 32 3.34 14.97 -7.86
N GLY A 33 2.83 14.11 -6.98
CA GLY A 33 1.69 13.25 -7.29
C GLY A 33 0.40 14.07 -7.24
N VAL A 34 -0.36 14.07 -8.32
CA VAL A 34 -1.62 14.79 -8.45
C VAL A 34 -2.78 13.80 -8.40
N THR A 35 -3.78 14.09 -7.58
CA THR A 35 -5.00 13.27 -7.47
C THR A 35 -6.23 14.11 -7.78
N GLY A 36 -7.29 13.48 -8.29
CA GLY A 36 -8.55 14.16 -8.56
C GLY A 36 -8.48 15.03 -9.80
N THR A 37 -7.77 14.61 -10.84
CA THR A 37 -7.65 15.38 -12.09
C THR A 37 -8.96 15.43 -12.88
N ARG A 38 -9.83 14.41 -12.72
CA ARG A 38 -11.15 14.30 -13.36
C ARG A 38 -11.16 14.52 -14.88
N ARG A 39 -10.03 14.29 -15.56
CA ARG A 39 -9.93 14.42 -17.01
C ARG A 39 -10.18 13.09 -17.70
N HIS A 40 -11.15 13.03 -18.61
CA HIS A 40 -11.46 11.80 -19.37
C HIS A 40 -10.42 11.49 -20.46
N ARG A 41 -9.64 12.48 -20.88
CA ARG A 41 -8.58 12.33 -21.87
C ARG A 41 -7.22 12.51 -21.19
N PRO A 42 -6.20 11.71 -21.55
CA PRO A 42 -4.87 11.91 -21.03
C PRO A 42 -4.37 13.27 -21.51
N LEU A 43 -3.63 13.95 -20.65
CA LEU A 43 -2.98 15.22 -20.98
C LEU A 43 -1.49 15.06 -20.69
N ASN A 44 -0.68 15.36 -21.69
CA ASN A 44 0.71 15.73 -21.47
C ASN A 44 0.82 17.23 -21.75
N ALA A 45 1.30 18.00 -20.79
CA ALA A 45 1.47 19.42 -20.95
C ALA A 45 2.80 19.88 -20.35
N THR A 46 3.54 20.61 -21.17
CA THR A 46 4.77 21.31 -20.80
C THR A 46 4.43 22.77 -20.62
N PHE A 47 4.66 23.33 -19.42
CA PHE A 47 4.17 24.67 -19.08
C PHE A 47 5.28 25.71 -19.13
N ASP A 48 6.39 25.44 -18.44
CA ASP A 48 7.62 26.21 -18.49
C ASP A 48 8.76 25.29 -18.94
N THR A 49 9.90 25.87 -19.32
CA THR A 49 11.12 25.16 -19.74
C THR A 49 11.63 24.14 -18.72
N GLU A 50 10.99 24.07 -17.55
CA GLU A 50 11.44 23.33 -16.38
C GLU A 50 10.41 22.36 -15.78
N LYS A 51 9.21 22.15 -16.36
CA LYS A 51 8.22 21.21 -15.79
C LYS A 51 7.36 20.50 -16.83
N GLU A 52 7.17 19.20 -16.60
CA GLU A 52 6.27 18.36 -17.38
C GLU A 52 5.17 17.77 -16.48
N LEU A 53 3.92 17.99 -16.88
CA LEU A 53 2.75 17.41 -16.24
C LEU A 53 2.19 16.27 -17.10
N PHE A 54 2.18 15.09 -16.53
CA PHE A 54 1.47 13.94 -17.06
C PHE A 54 0.16 13.76 -16.29
N VAL A 55 -0.96 13.69 -16.98
CA VAL A 55 -2.28 13.42 -16.39
C VAL A 55 -2.89 12.23 -17.09
N GLY A 56 -3.15 11.18 -16.32
CA GLY A 56 -3.92 10.03 -16.75
C GLY A 56 -5.42 10.30 -16.82
N THR A 57 -6.15 9.33 -17.36
CA THR A 57 -7.60 9.43 -17.54
C THR A 57 -8.36 9.12 -16.25
N CYS A 58 -9.51 9.77 -16.04
CA CYS A 58 -10.50 9.37 -15.07
C CYS A 58 -11.42 8.28 -15.66
N GLY A 59 -12.05 7.50 -14.79
CA GLY A 59 -12.99 6.46 -15.22
C GLY A 59 -14.27 7.04 -15.84
N SER A 60 -15.11 6.17 -16.40
CA SER A 60 -16.39 6.52 -17.04
C SER A 60 -17.34 7.34 -16.16
N TRP A 61 -17.19 7.28 -14.83
CA TRP A 61 -17.99 8.02 -13.85
C TRP A 61 -17.41 9.39 -13.47
N GLY A 62 -16.34 9.85 -14.13
CA GLY A 62 -15.65 11.11 -13.78
C GLY A 62 -14.93 11.05 -12.42
N VAL A 63 -14.85 9.85 -11.82
CA VAL A 63 -14.20 9.60 -10.54
C VAL A 63 -12.76 9.15 -10.78
N GLY A 64 -11.84 9.78 -10.06
CA GLY A 64 -10.41 9.52 -10.17
C GLY A 64 -9.75 10.40 -11.22
N GLY A 65 -8.67 9.91 -11.80
CA GLY A 65 -7.70 10.72 -12.52
C GLY A 65 -6.55 11.03 -11.58
N VAL A 66 -5.41 10.47 -11.95
CA VAL A 66 -4.12 10.70 -11.34
C VAL A 66 -3.26 11.45 -12.34
N GLY A 67 -2.23 12.09 -11.83
CA GLY A 67 -1.21 12.71 -12.65
C GLY A 67 0.08 12.81 -11.87
N VAL A 68 1.16 13.10 -12.58
CA VAL A 68 2.45 13.39 -11.99
C VAL A 68 3.04 14.63 -12.64
N LEU A 69 3.48 15.56 -11.80
CA LEU A 69 4.26 16.72 -12.22
C LEU A 69 5.72 16.44 -11.88
N VAL A 70 6.59 16.48 -12.88
CA VAL A 70 8.02 16.19 -12.74
C VAL A 70 8.82 17.44 -13.03
N ASN A 71 9.79 17.75 -12.15
CA ASN A 71 10.74 18.82 -12.38
C ASN A 71 11.74 18.41 -13.48
N THR A 72 12.17 19.33 -14.34
CA THR A 72 13.05 19.04 -15.49
C THR A 72 14.39 18.41 -15.13
N ASN A 73 14.94 18.72 -13.95
CA ASN A 73 16.12 18.04 -13.43
C ASN A 73 15.92 16.52 -13.25
N LEU A 74 14.67 16.09 -13.07
CA LEU A 74 14.26 14.69 -12.98
C LEU A 74 13.57 14.16 -14.24
N VAL A 75 13.08 15.02 -15.14
CA VAL A 75 12.45 14.61 -16.42
C VAL A 75 13.43 13.77 -17.26
N LEU A 76 14.69 14.18 -17.34
CA LEU A 76 15.73 13.42 -18.05
C LEU A 76 15.99 12.04 -17.44
N ASN A 77 15.61 11.87 -16.17
CA ASN A 77 15.70 10.60 -15.46
C ASN A 77 14.39 9.81 -15.52
N VAL A 78 13.34 10.24 -16.22
CA VAL A 78 12.12 9.44 -16.37
C VAL A 78 12.37 8.30 -17.35
N ASP A 79 12.18 7.06 -16.87
CA ASP A 79 12.30 5.86 -17.69
C ASP A 79 10.97 5.48 -18.35
N SER A 80 9.90 5.41 -17.53
CA SER A 80 8.57 5.08 -18.01
C SER A 80 7.50 5.55 -17.05
N PHE A 81 6.33 5.84 -17.60
CA PHE A 81 5.13 6.16 -16.84
C PHE A 81 4.00 5.23 -17.28
N LYS A 82 3.33 4.61 -16.31
CA LYS A 82 2.21 3.71 -16.57
C LYS A 82 1.08 3.96 -15.59
N GLN A 83 -0.07 4.35 -16.11
CA GLN A 83 -1.32 4.34 -15.36
C GLN A 83 -1.74 2.87 -15.13
N LEU A 84 -1.79 2.44 -13.87
CA LEU A 84 -2.18 1.08 -13.48
C LEU A 84 -3.70 0.99 -13.29
N THR A 85 -4.29 2.03 -12.72
CA THR A 85 -5.75 2.17 -12.55
C THR A 85 -6.14 3.64 -12.65
N THR A 86 -7.43 3.96 -12.54
CA THR A 86 -7.92 5.35 -12.50
C THR A 86 -7.43 6.14 -11.27
N ARG A 87 -6.81 5.49 -10.28
CA ARG A 87 -6.31 6.12 -9.05
C ARG A 87 -4.84 5.79 -8.75
N ILE A 88 -4.17 5.02 -9.60
CA ILE A 88 -2.79 4.57 -9.37
C ILE A 88 -1.99 4.75 -10.65
N GLU A 89 -0.90 5.50 -10.55
CA GLU A 89 0.11 5.68 -11.58
C GLU A 89 1.47 5.22 -11.08
N ARG A 90 2.27 4.66 -11.98
CA ARG A 90 3.64 4.27 -11.72
C ARG A 90 4.59 5.10 -12.56
N LEU A 91 5.38 5.93 -11.90
CA LEU A 91 6.54 6.58 -12.49
C LEU A 91 7.79 5.76 -12.18
N ARG A 92 8.53 5.34 -13.21
CA ARG A 92 9.86 4.76 -13.09
C ARG A 92 10.88 5.80 -13.49
N LEU A 93 11.93 5.93 -12.68
CA LEU A 93 13.07 6.76 -13.00
C LEU A 93 14.29 5.87 -13.31
N ARG A 94 15.10 6.27 -14.28
CA ARG A 94 16.40 5.69 -14.58
C ARG A 94 17.36 5.96 -13.43
N ARG A 95 18.18 4.97 -13.11
CA ARG A 95 19.34 5.13 -12.24
C ARG A 95 20.42 5.85 -13.06
N CYS A 96 20.60 7.15 -12.87
CA CYS A 96 21.73 7.89 -13.45
C CYS A 96 22.86 7.95 -12.42
N GLY A 97 24.12 7.80 -12.82
CA GLY A 97 25.27 7.91 -11.89
C GLY A 97 25.33 9.26 -11.17
N SER A 98 24.74 10.32 -11.71
CA SER A 98 24.59 11.63 -11.03
C SER A 98 23.48 11.67 -9.98
N LEU A 99 22.57 10.69 -9.95
CA LEU A 99 21.69 10.43 -8.80
C LEU A 99 22.43 9.64 -7.70
N SER A 100 23.60 9.02 -7.98
CA SER A 100 24.41 8.38 -6.94
C SER A 100 25.05 9.42 -6.01
N ALA A 101 25.45 10.59 -6.53
CA ALA A 101 25.90 11.71 -5.70
C ALA A 101 24.81 12.29 -4.77
N PHE A 102 23.52 11.99 -5.01
CA PHE A 102 22.39 12.41 -4.16
C PHE A 102 21.75 11.26 -3.36
N LEU A 103 22.18 10.01 -3.58
CA LEU A 103 21.69 8.83 -2.87
C LEU A 103 22.76 8.17 -1.98
N GLU A 104 24.04 8.53 -2.14
CA GLU A 104 25.11 8.02 -1.28
C GLU A 104 25.23 8.72 0.07
N ASP A 105 24.52 9.82 0.32
CA ASP A 105 24.49 10.43 1.66
C ASP A 105 23.34 9.94 2.56
N ALA A 106 22.49 9.03 2.08
CA ALA A 106 21.31 8.56 2.85
C ALA A 106 21.11 7.04 2.90
N VAL A 107 21.94 6.23 2.23
CA VAL A 107 21.67 4.78 2.10
C VAL A 107 22.70 3.87 2.78
N VAL A 108 23.84 4.33 3.29
CA VAL A 108 24.88 3.37 3.69
C VAL A 108 24.93 2.97 5.17
N ASP A 109 24.46 3.73 6.16
CA ASP A 109 24.74 3.32 7.57
C ASP A 109 23.59 3.43 8.60
N ASN A 110 22.31 3.27 8.23
CA ASN A 110 21.25 3.36 9.26
C ASN A 110 20.10 2.35 9.21
N ILE A 111 20.26 1.19 8.57
CA ILE A 111 19.24 0.11 8.66
C ILE A 111 19.79 -1.18 9.31
N ASP A 112 21.11 -1.34 9.45
CA ASP A 112 21.70 -2.63 9.89
C ASP A 112 22.13 -2.68 11.36
N LYS A 113 21.34 -2.11 12.28
CA LYS A 113 21.45 -2.43 13.72
C LYS A 113 20.10 -2.65 14.38
N ASP A 114 19.12 -1.79 14.10
CA ASP A 114 17.79 -1.91 14.71
C ASP A 114 16.99 -3.08 14.11
N TYR A 115 17.19 -3.39 12.82
CA TYR A 115 16.56 -4.55 12.19
C TYR A 115 17.13 -5.87 12.71
N ASP A 116 18.46 -5.96 12.87
CA ASP A 116 19.13 -7.12 13.46
C ASP A 116 18.77 -7.32 14.93
N ARG A 117 18.68 -6.23 15.70
CA ARG A 117 18.23 -6.27 17.10
C ARG A 117 16.79 -6.76 17.21
N LEU A 118 15.89 -6.32 16.31
CA LEU A 118 14.51 -6.78 16.26
C LEU A 118 14.40 -8.25 15.85
N LEU A 119 15.18 -8.69 14.85
CA LEU A 119 15.25 -10.08 14.43
C LEU A 119 15.78 -10.98 15.55
N GLN A 120 16.78 -10.54 16.30
CA GLN A 120 17.32 -11.28 17.44
C GLN A 120 16.29 -11.39 18.57
N HIS A 121 15.60 -10.29 18.92
CA HIS A 121 14.50 -10.30 19.90
C HIS A 121 13.36 -11.23 19.48
N LEU A 122 13.03 -11.29 18.19
CA LEU A 122 12.00 -12.19 17.67
C LEU A 122 12.44 -13.66 17.73
N ARG A 123 13.72 -13.96 17.43
CA ARG A 123 14.27 -15.32 17.58
C ARG A 123 14.33 -15.77 19.04
N ASP A 124 14.72 -14.88 19.94
CA ASP A 124 14.78 -15.17 21.37
C ASP A 124 13.36 -15.34 21.94
N SER A 125 12.39 -14.56 21.45
CA SER A 125 10.96 -14.71 21.79
C SER A 125 10.36 -16.01 21.26
N ALA A 126 10.72 -16.41 20.03
CA ALA A 126 10.29 -17.67 19.44
C ALA A 126 10.87 -18.88 20.20
N LYS A 127 12.17 -18.85 20.54
CA LYS A 127 12.80 -19.88 21.38
C LYS A 127 12.21 -19.93 22.79
N LYS A 128 11.86 -18.78 23.37
CA LYS A 128 11.16 -18.70 24.66
C LYS A 128 9.72 -19.23 24.58
N ALA A 129 9.05 -19.06 23.44
CA ALA A 129 7.72 -19.62 23.18
C ALA A 129 7.77 -21.14 22.95
N GLU A 130 8.81 -21.66 22.31
CA GLU A 130 9.05 -23.11 22.17
C GLU A 130 9.37 -23.80 23.51
N GLY A 131 9.95 -23.07 24.47
CA GLY A 131 10.12 -23.51 25.86
C GLY A 131 8.89 -23.32 26.75
N SER A 132 7.84 -22.64 26.27
CA SER A 132 6.63 -22.35 27.04
C SER A 132 5.59 -23.45 26.82
N THR A 133 5.60 -24.48 27.67
CA THR A 133 4.42 -25.30 27.94
C THR A 133 3.35 -24.44 28.62
N ALA A 134 2.75 -23.52 27.89
CA ALA A 134 1.58 -22.76 28.32
C ALA A 134 0.40 -23.09 27.41
N THR A 135 -0.33 -24.13 27.84
CA THR A 135 -1.77 -24.33 27.60
C THR A 135 -2.22 -24.80 26.21
N LYS A 136 -1.73 -25.96 25.76
CA LYS A 136 -2.52 -26.82 24.86
C LYS A 136 -3.57 -27.57 25.69
N ARG A 137 -4.77 -27.00 25.85
CA ARG A 137 -5.95 -27.83 26.18
C ARG A 137 -6.37 -28.58 24.92
N LEU A 138 -5.62 -29.63 24.59
CA LEU A 138 -6.08 -30.66 23.66
C LEU A 138 -7.29 -31.32 24.34
N LEU A 139 -8.48 -31.11 23.79
CA LEU A 139 -9.63 -31.92 24.16
C LEU A 139 -9.30 -33.37 23.81
N SER A 140 -9.53 -34.30 24.74
CA SER A 140 -9.28 -35.73 24.54
C SER A 140 -10.00 -36.23 23.28
N TYR A 141 -9.43 -37.24 22.60
CA TYR A 141 -10.05 -37.87 21.43
C TYR A 141 -11.50 -38.30 21.71
N GLU A 142 -11.74 -38.79 22.92
CA GLU A 142 -13.08 -39.18 23.39
C GLU A 142 -14.05 -37.99 23.47
N THR A 143 -13.57 -36.80 23.87
CA THR A 143 -14.37 -35.57 23.91
C THR A 143 -14.72 -35.09 22.50
N LEU A 144 -13.80 -35.22 21.54
CA LEU A 144 -14.06 -34.89 20.13
C LEU A 144 -15.08 -35.86 19.51
N GLU A 145 -14.99 -37.16 19.83
CA GLU A 145 -15.92 -38.18 19.37
C GLU A 145 -17.35 -37.90 19.88
N LEU A 146 -17.49 -37.49 21.14
CA LEU A 146 -18.78 -37.11 21.74
C LEU A 146 -19.38 -35.87 21.07
N ILE A 147 -18.55 -34.88 20.72
CA ILE A 147 -18.99 -33.68 19.98
C ILE A 147 -19.50 -34.08 18.58
N ARG A 148 -18.81 -35.00 17.90
CA ARG A 148 -19.21 -35.51 16.59
C ARG A 148 -20.55 -36.25 16.63
N GLN A 149 -20.72 -37.16 17.60
CA GLN A 149 -21.96 -37.93 17.78
C GLN A 149 -23.15 -37.03 18.12
N ARG A 150 -22.94 -36.01 18.96
CA ARG A 150 -23.99 -35.04 19.29
C ARG A 150 -24.42 -34.23 18.08
N GLY A 151 -23.48 -33.86 17.20
CA GLY A 151 -23.79 -33.20 15.93
C GLY A 151 -24.67 -34.05 15.02
N ALA A 152 -24.36 -35.35 14.89
CA ALA A 152 -25.16 -36.29 14.10
C ALA A 152 -26.57 -36.49 14.68
N ALA A 153 -26.71 -36.66 16.00
CA ALA A 153 -28.01 -36.83 16.65
C ALA A 153 -28.93 -35.62 16.46
N ARG A 154 -28.36 -34.40 16.41
CA ARG A 154 -29.11 -33.16 16.12
C ARG A 154 -29.61 -33.11 14.68
N ALA A 155 -28.79 -33.52 13.71
CA ALA A 155 -29.16 -33.53 12.31
C ALA A 155 -30.33 -34.49 12.02
N VAL A 156 -30.40 -35.61 12.77
CA VAL A 156 -31.49 -36.58 12.69
C VAL A 156 -32.71 -36.17 13.56
N GLY A 157 -32.64 -35.03 14.24
CA GLY A 157 -33.74 -34.50 15.05
C GLY A 157 -33.99 -35.26 16.36
N ASN A 158 -33.04 -36.07 16.83
CA ASN A 158 -33.26 -36.92 18.01
C ASN A 158 -32.85 -36.19 19.30
N HIS A 159 -33.79 -35.43 19.87
CA HIS A 159 -33.52 -34.44 20.92
C HIS A 159 -33.16 -35.06 22.28
N GLN A 160 -33.66 -36.28 22.55
CA GLN A 160 -33.38 -36.99 23.79
C GLN A 160 -31.92 -37.49 23.83
N LEU A 161 -31.45 -38.13 22.77
CA LEU A 161 -30.05 -38.56 22.63
C LEU A 161 -29.06 -37.38 22.61
N THR A 162 -29.43 -36.28 21.95
CA THR A 162 -28.63 -35.06 21.94
C THR A 162 -28.43 -34.48 23.35
N SER A 163 -29.47 -34.52 24.18
CA SER A 163 -29.43 -34.01 25.55
C SER A 163 -28.58 -34.89 26.45
N GLU A 164 -28.58 -36.20 26.22
CA GLU A 164 -27.77 -37.15 26.99
C GLU A 164 -26.28 -37.04 26.65
N LEU A 165 -25.94 -36.95 25.37
CA LEU A 165 -24.57 -36.70 24.91
C LEU A 165 -24.05 -35.33 25.39
N ALA A 166 -24.92 -34.33 25.51
CA ALA A 166 -24.56 -33.02 26.06
C ALA A 166 -24.08 -33.08 27.51
N LYS A 167 -24.67 -33.95 28.34
CA LYS A 167 -24.30 -34.10 29.74
C LYS A 167 -22.92 -34.76 29.91
N ARG A 168 -22.56 -35.64 28.99
CA ARG A 168 -21.27 -36.37 28.98
C ARG A 168 -20.09 -35.53 28.48
N CYS A 169 -20.32 -34.35 27.90
CA CYS A 169 -19.27 -33.44 27.42
C CYS A 169 -18.77 -32.41 28.46
N ARG A 170 -19.17 -32.52 29.74
CA ARG A 170 -18.73 -31.60 30.80
C ARG A 170 -17.40 -32.01 31.43
#